data_AF-A0A0K8SYY3-F1
#
_entry.id   AF-A0A0K8SYY3-F1
#
_cell.length_a   1.000
_cell.length_b   1.000
_cell.length_c   1.000
_cell.angle_alpha   90.00
_cell.angle_beta   90.00
_cell.angle_gamma   90.00
#
_symmetry.space_group_name_H-M   'P 1'
#
loop_
_entity.id
_entity.type
_entity.pdbx_description
1 polymer ?
#
loop_
_entity_poly.entity_id
_entity_poly.type
_entity_poly.pdbx_seq_one_letter_code
_entity_poly.pdbx_strand_id
1 'polypeptide(L)'
;MRPVSRNTIPISSLKENDMVMVNHNLECPDERGYWYDLKIERVVNDMNRTTFVQGTLFAGVDRTPMQDMKVIFPDEIMEICESKMIIDKTREELDLMQTEPTFKRKTAPLCDKCKDNPRRKCKECSCVKCGGKEEPDKQIVCDECECASHIWCLDPPLEELPQSDEWYCPDCRNNGEEVVKAGEKLKESSKKAKMASSKPQV
;
A
#
# COMPACT_ATOMS: atom_id res chain seq x y z
N MET A 1 2.26 -17.26 -15.66
CA MET A 1 1.46 -16.59 -14.61
C MET A 1 0.56 -17.61 -13.93
N ARG A 2 0.40 -17.55 -12.62
CA ARG A 2 -0.52 -18.43 -11.89
C ARG A 2 -1.97 -17.93 -12.01
N PRO A 3 -2.98 -18.82 -11.99
CA PRO A 3 -4.39 -18.41 -11.90
C PRO A 3 -4.67 -17.61 -10.62
N VAL A 4 -5.70 -16.76 -10.66
CA VAL A 4 -6.13 -15.99 -9.50
C VAL A 4 -6.76 -16.92 -8.47
N SER A 5 -6.22 -16.94 -7.24
CA SER A 5 -6.83 -17.62 -6.10
C SER A 5 -8.21 -17.04 -5.78
N ARG A 6 -9.23 -17.90 -5.74
CA ARG A 6 -10.64 -17.53 -5.49
C ARG A 6 -11.18 -18.03 -4.15
N ASN A 7 -10.54 -19.02 -3.54
CA ASN A 7 -11.04 -19.69 -2.34
C ASN A 7 -10.19 -19.36 -1.11
N THR A 8 -10.85 -19.06 0.00
CA THR A 8 -10.27 -19.01 1.34
C THR A 8 -10.34 -20.41 1.98
N ILE A 9 -9.28 -20.80 2.69
CA ILE A 9 -9.19 -22.07 3.41
C ILE A 9 -9.40 -21.79 4.91
N PRO A 10 -10.37 -22.44 5.58
CA PRO A 10 -10.54 -22.28 7.02
C PRO A 10 -9.36 -22.91 7.78
N ILE A 11 -9.00 -22.32 8.92
CA ILE A 11 -7.86 -22.80 9.74
C ILE A 11 -8.01 -24.26 10.20
N SER A 12 -9.25 -24.77 10.29
CA SER A 12 -9.56 -26.14 10.68
C SER A 12 -9.18 -27.18 9.63
N SER A 13 -9.08 -26.80 8.35
CA SER A 13 -8.69 -27.71 7.28
C SER A 13 -7.20 -27.68 6.96
N LEU A 14 -6.44 -26.76 7.56
CA LEU A 14 -5.01 -26.62 7.31
C LEU A 14 -4.21 -27.73 7.97
N LYS A 15 -3.21 -28.24 7.26
CA LYS A 15 -2.29 -29.27 7.73
C LYS A 15 -0.85 -28.78 7.62
N GLU A 16 0.03 -29.45 8.37
CA GLU A 16 1.47 -29.27 8.23
C GLU A 16 1.92 -29.67 6.82
N ASN A 17 2.84 -28.89 6.26
CA ASN A 17 3.35 -28.95 4.89
C ASN A 17 2.42 -28.44 3.78
N ASP A 18 1.22 -27.96 4.09
CA ASP A 18 0.37 -27.32 3.07
C ASP A 18 1.01 -26.03 2.55
N MET A 19 0.92 -25.82 1.24
CA MET A 19 1.32 -24.59 0.56
C MET A 19 0.09 -23.69 0.42
N VAL A 20 0.12 -22.56 1.12
CA VAL A 20 -0.98 -21.59 1.14
C VAL A 20 -0.48 -20.20 0.80
N MET A 21 -1.38 -19.33 0.39
CA MET A 21 -1.07 -17.93 0.16
C MET A 21 -1.63 -17.09 1.31
N VAL A 22 -0.78 -16.30 1.95
CA VAL A 22 -1.12 -15.52 3.15
C VAL A 22 -0.75 -14.06 2.97
N ASN A 23 -1.43 -13.18 3.70
CA ASN A 23 -1.02 -11.79 3.82
C ASN A 23 -0.01 -11.65 4.96
N HIS A 24 1.15 -11.04 4.68
CA HIS A 24 2.16 -10.73 5.67
C HIS A 24 2.86 -9.42 5.31
N ASN A 25 3.36 -8.69 6.30
CA ASN A 25 4.18 -7.51 6.09
C ASN A 25 5.58 -7.80 6.65
N LEU A 26 6.59 -7.78 5.79
CA LEU A 26 7.98 -8.13 6.15
C LEU A 26 8.66 -7.03 6.99
N GLU A 27 8.19 -5.79 6.89
CA GLU A 27 8.75 -4.66 7.64
C GLU A 27 8.02 -4.49 8.98
N CYS A 28 6.69 -4.58 8.96
CA CYS A 28 5.82 -4.40 10.13
C CYS A 28 4.90 -5.63 10.32
N PRO A 29 5.33 -6.68 11.04
CA PRO A 29 4.59 -7.93 11.15
C PRO A 29 3.15 -7.83 11.64
N ASP A 30 2.83 -6.81 12.45
CA ASP A 30 1.48 -6.59 12.99
C ASP A 30 0.51 -5.90 12.00
N GLU A 31 1.02 -5.46 10.85
CA GLU A 31 0.25 -4.75 9.85
C GLU A 31 -0.04 -5.61 8.63
N ARG A 32 -1.06 -5.20 7.88
CA ARG A 32 -1.39 -5.81 6.61
C ARG A 32 -0.30 -5.44 5.59
N GLY A 33 0.18 -6.42 4.84
CA GLY A 33 1.21 -6.22 3.82
C GLY A 33 0.80 -6.84 2.51
N TYR A 34 1.72 -7.60 1.93
CA TYR A 34 1.57 -8.23 0.63
C TYR A 34 1.21 -9.72 0.76
N TRP A 35 0.84 -10.31 -0.37
CA TRP A 35 0.46 -11.71 -0.45
C TRP A 35 1.68 -12.55 -0.83
N TYR A 36 2.06 -13.47 0.06
CA TYR A 36 3.20 -14.36 -0.10
C TYR A 36 2.76 -15.81 -0.06
N ASP A 37 3.56 -16.68 -0.66
CA ASP A 37 3.40 -18.12 -0.53
C ASP A 37 4.06 -18.56 0.78
N LEU A 38 3.35 -19.35 1.58
CA LEU A 38 3.79 -19.85 2.87
C LEU A 38 3.60 -21.36 2.93
N LYS A 39 4.67 -22.06 3.33
CA LYS A 39 4.61 -23.47 3.69
C LYS A 39 4.32 -23.57 5.17
N ILE A 40 3.20 -24.20 5.53
CA ILE A 40 2.80 -24.38 6.92
C ILE A 40 3.73 -25.38 7.59
N GLU A 41 4.27 -25.02 8.75
CA GLU A 41 5.08 -25.93 9.58
C GLU A 41 4.36 -26.30 10.87
N ARG A 42 3.56 -25.38 11.41
CA ARG A 42 2.84 -25.60 12.66
C ARG A 42 1.47 -24.93 12.63
N VAL A 43 0.44 -25.70 12.95
CA VAL A 43 -0.93 -25.21 13.19
C VAL A 43 -1.27 -25.50 14.64
N VAL A 44 -1.48 -24.45 15.44
CA VAL A 44 -1.89 -24.59 16.83
C VAL A 44 -3.36 -24.25 16.94
N ASN A 45 -4.19 -25.28 17.19
CA ASN A 45 -5.60 -25.16 17.51
C ASN A 45 -5.83 -25.63 18.95
N ASP A 46 -5.81 -24.69 19.90
CA ASP A 46 -6.02 -25.00 21.32
C ASP A 46 -7.31 -24.33 21.79
N MET A 47 -8.23 -25.10 22.39
CA MET A 47 -9.60 -24.66 22.71
C MET A 47 -9.66 -23.50 23.72
N ASN A 48 -8.55 -23.24 24.44
CA ASN A 48 -8.40 -22.18 25.43
C ASN A 48 -7.30 -21.15 25.10
N ARG A 49 -6.58 -21.29 23.98
CA ARG A 49 -5.52 -20.34 23.56
C ARG A 49 -5.82 -19.79 22.17
N THR A 50 -5.14 -18.71 21.81
CA THR A 50 -5.22 -18.11 20.47
C THR A 50 -4.81 -19.13 19.41
N THR A 51 -5.68 -19.40 18.44
CA THR A 51 -5.36 -20.18 17.24
C THR A 51 -4.32 -19.43 16.41
N PHE A 52 -3.24 -20.09 16.00
CA PHE A 52 -2.25 -19.47 15.11
C PHE A 52 -1.60 -20.47 14.17
N VAL A 53 -1.23 -19.96 13.00
CA VAL A 53 -0.49 -20.70 11.96
C VAL A 53 0.91 -20.09 11.88
N GLN A 54 1.92 -20.94 11.78
CA GLN A 54 3.30 -20.55 11.60
C GLN A 54 3.96 -21.40 10.51
N GLY A 55 4.89 -20.82 9.78
CA GLY A 55 5.66 -21.57 8.79
C GLY A 55 6.72 -20.75 8.07
N THR A 56 7.21 -21.30 6.97
CA THR A 56 8.23 -20.68 6.13
C THR A 56 7.57 -19.92 4.99
N LEU A 57 7.79 -18.61 4.93
CA LEU A 57 7.29 -17.71 3.90
C LEU A 57 8.33 -17.54 2.78
N PHE A 58 7.89 -17.48 1.52
CA PHE A 58 8.76 -17.29 0.35
C PHE A 58 8.55 -15.90 -0.24
N ALA A 59 9.59 -15.07 -0.20
CA ALA A 59 9.55 -13.70 -0.70
C ALA A 59 10.49 -13.47 -1.89
N GLY A 60 10.14 -12.53 -2.76
CA GLY A 60 10.95 -12.11 -3.90
C GLY A 60 10.91 -13.07 -5.10
N VAL A 61 11.66 -12.72 -6.14
CA VAL A 61 11.79 -13.51 -7.38
C VAL A 61 12.51 -14.83 -7.11
N ASP A 62 13.52 -14.78 -6.25
CA ASP A 62 14.35 -15.93 -5.89
C ASP A 62 13.69 -16.88 -4.87
N ARG A 63 12.46 -16.57 -4.44
CA ARG A 63 11.73 -17.32 -3.40
C ARG A 63 12.59 -17.54 -2.16
N THR A 64 13.16 -16.47 -1.63
CA THR A 64 13.98 -16.53 -0.42
C THR A 64 13.12 -17.03 0.75
N PRO A 65 13.50 -18.15 1.41
CA PRO A 65 12.73 -18.70 2.53
C PRO A 65 12.97 -17.90 3.81
N MET A 66 11.90 -17.50 4.46
CA MET A 66 11.86 -16.80 5.74
C MET A 66 11.14 -17.69 6.75
N GLN A 67 11.89 -18.29 7.67
CA GLN A 67 11.39 -19.27 8.64
C GLN A 67 10.66 -18.61 9.80
N ASP A 68 9.89 -19.40 10.56
CA ASP A 68 9.24 -18.98 11.80
C ASP A 68 8.23 -17.82 11.67
N MET A 69 7.69 -17.57 10.49
CA MET A 69 6.74 -16.48 10.25
C MET A 69 5.34 -16.83 10.74
N LYS A 70 4.75 -15.94 11.56
CA LYS A 70 3.39 -16.10 12.09
C LYS A 70 2.36 -15.45 11.18
N VAL A 71 1.28 -16.17 10.91
CA VAL A 71 0.13 -15.64 10.16
C VAL A 71 -0.75 -14.80 11.09
N ILE A 72 -0.98 -13.54 10.71
CA ILE A 72 -1.79 -12.58 11.49
C ILE A 72 -3.28 -12.64 11.13
N PHE A 73 -3.59 -12.97 9.87
CA PHE A 73 -4.96 -12.99 9.34
C PHE A 73 -5.38 -14.44 9.01
N PRO A 74 -5.77 -15.25 10.01
CA PRO A 74 -6.11 -16.66 9.81
C PRO A 74 -7.37 -16.89 8.95
N ASP A 75 -8.29 -15.93 8.94
CA ASP A 75 -9.53 -16.00 8.14
C ASP A 75 -9.31 -15.68 6.65
N GLU A 76 -8.10 -15.23 6.28
CA GLU A 76 -7.78 -14.76 4.93
C GLU A 76 -6.70 -15.63 4.27
N ILE A 77 -6.52 -16.87 4.73
CA ILE A 77 -5.60 -17.84 4.13
C ILE A 77 -6.22 -18.33 2.82
N MET A 78 -5.49 -18.20 1.71
CA MET A 78 -5.99 -18.49 0.38
C MET A 78 -5.33 -19.74 -0.21
N GLU A 79 -6.09 -20.46 -1.03
CA GLU A 79 -5.57 -21.59 -1.80
C GLU A 79 -4.62 -21.13 -2.91
N ILE A 80 -3.51 -21.84 -3.10
CA ILE A 80 -2.64 -21.66 -4.26
C ILE A 80 -3.17 -22.51 -5.41
N CYS A 81 -3.68 -21.86 -6.46
CA CYS A 81 -4.14 -22.57 -7.64
C CYS A 81 -2.97 -23.02 -8.52
N GLU A 82 -2.98 -24.29 -8.91
CA GLU A 82 -2.01 -24.85 -9.85
C GLU A 82 -2.16 -24.25 -11.26
N SER A 83 -1.02 -23.94 -11.88
CA SER A 83 -0.99 -23.48 -13.26
C SER A 83 -0.99 -24.67 -14.23
N LYS A 84 -2.16 -25.03 -14.75
CA LYS A 84 -2.31 -25.99 -15.86
C LYS A 84 -2.12 -25.31 -17.22
N MET A 85 -1.67 -26.06 -18.22
CA MET A 85 -1.66 -25.58 -19.62
C MET A 85 -3.09 -25.35 -20.11
N ILE A 86 -3.28 -24.49 -21.11
CA ILE A 86 -4.62 -24.20 -21.67
C ILE A 86 -5.31 -25.48 -22.16
N ILE A 87 -4.55 -26.40 -22.75
CA ILE A 87 -5.05 -27.68 -23.28
C ILE A 87 -5.59 -28.62 -22.19
N ASP A 88 -5.10 -28.50 -20.96
CA ASP A 88 -5.45 -29.38 -19.85
C ASP A 88 -6.54 -28.77 -18.96
N LYS A 89 -6.98 -27.55 -19.27
CA LYS A 89 -8.00 -26.84 -18.49
C LYS A 89 -9.39 -27.30 -18.87
N THR A 90 -10.24 -27.47 -17.86
CA THR A 90 -11.67 -27.69 -18.11
C THR A 90 -12.32 -26.44 -18.69
N ARG A 91 -13.49 -26.60 -19.30
CA ARG A 91 -14.28 -25.47 -19.78
C ARG A 91 -14.60 -24.49 -18.65
N GLU A 92 -14.96 -24.97 -17.46
CA GLU A 92 -15.22 -24.07 -16.32
C GLU A 92 -13.95 -23.31 -15.90
N GLU A 93 -12.78 -23.96 -15.90
CA GLU A 93 -11.52 -23.29 -15.58
C GLU A 93 -11.16 -22.18 -16.58
N LEU A 94 -11.49 -22.37 -17.87
CA LEU A 94 -11.30 -21.36 -18.92
C LEU A 94 -12.27 -20.19 -18.78
N ASP A 95 -13.55 -20.46 -18.51
CA ASP A 95 -14.57 -19.42 -18.28
C ASP A 95 -14.21 -18.60 -17.02
N LEU A 96 -13.75 -19.27 -15.96
CA LEU A 96 -13.26 -18.59 -14.76
C LEU A 96 -12.08 -17.67 -15.06
N MET A 97 -11.19 -17.97 -16.00
CA MET A 97 -10.08 -17.06 -16.33
C MET A 97 -10.53 -15.73 -16.94
N GLN A 98 -11.75 -15.66 -17.47
CA GLN A 98 -12.33 -14.45 -18.08
C GLN A 98 -13.19 -13.64 -17.10
N THR A 99 -13.33 -14.11 -15.85
CA THR A 99 -14.19 -13.47 -14.83
C THR A 99 -13.38 -12.93 -13.66
N GLU A 100 -13.83 -11.80 -13.15
CA GLU A 100 -13.32 -11.23 -11.90
C GLU A 100 -13.66 -12.14 -10.71
N PRO A 101 -12.75 -12.30 -9.75
CA PRO A 101 -13.06 -13.02 -8.51
C PRO A 101 -14.19 -12.32 -7.75
N THR A 102 -15.11 -13.11 -7.18
CA THR A 102 -16.23 -12.60 -6.37
C THR A 102 -15.75 -11.84 -5.13
N PHE A 103 -14.60 -12.21 -4.58
CA PHE A 103 -13.97 -11.55 -3.45
C PHE A 103 -12.65 -10.89 -3.86
N LYS A 104 -12.55 -9.58 -3.62
CA LYS A 104 -11.30 -8.85 -3.78
C LYS A 104 -10.44 -9.03 -2.53
N ARG A 105 -9.18 -9.39 -2.73
CA ARG A 105 -8.20 -9.48 -1.65
C ARG A 105 -8.07 -8.12 -0.97
N LYS A 106 -8.13 -8.12 0.35
CA LYS A 106 -7.88 -6.91 1.13
C LYS A 106 -6.38 -6.60 1.08
N THR A 107 -6.05 -5.38 0.67
CA THR A 107 -4.68 -4.84 0.62
C THR A 107 -4.41 -4.00 1.85
N ALA A 108 -3.13 -3.73 2.13
CA ALA A 108 -2.74 -2.73 3.10
C ALA A 108 -3.47 -1.40 2.82
N PRO A 109 -3.87 -0.65 3.86
CA PRO A 109 -4.46 0.65 3.65
C PRO A 109 -3.45 1.58 2.96
N LEU A 110 -3.91 2.40 2.03
CA LEU A 110 -3.08 3.41 1.37
C LEU A 110 -2.78 4.60 2.28
N CYS A 111 -3.65 4.86 3.26
CA CYS A 111 -3.47 5.94 4.23
C CYS A 111 -3.49 5.43 5.67
N ASP A 112 -2.36 5.56 6.36
CA ASP A 112 -2.20 5.15 7.77
C ASP A 112 -3.09 5.97 8.72
N LYS A 113 -3.24 7.27 8.45
CA LYS A 113 -4.04 8.15 9.32
C LYS A 113 -5.51 7.79 9.35
N CYS A 114 -6.11 7.48 8.20
CA CYS A 114 -7.54 7.20 8.11
C CYS A 114 -7.88 5.71 7.93
N LYS A 115 -6.90 4.85 7.68
CA LYS A 115 -7.05 3.41 7.38
C LYS A 115 -8.06 3.15 6.27
N ASP A 116 -8.04 4.01 5.26
CA ASP A 116 -8.97 4.04 4.12
C ASP A 116 -10.47 4.05 4.48
N ASN A 117 -10.81 4.50 5.68
CA ASN A 117 -12.21 4.59 6.08
C ASN A 117 -12.93 5.67 5.25
N PRO A 118 -13.97 5.34 4.46
CA PRO A 118 -14.64 6.29 3.59
C PRO A 118 -15.41 7.36 4.36
N ARG A 119 -15.80 7.09 5.61
CA ARG A 119 -16.56 8.02 6.45
C ARG A 119 -15.69 8.98 7.24
N ARG A 120 -14.38 8.73 7.31
CA ARG A 120 -13.45 9.56 8.09
C ARG A 120 -12.81 10.60 7.20
N LYS A 121 -12.96 11.87 7.57
CA LYS A 121 -12.24 12.98 6.94
C LYS A 121 -10.73 12.83 7.15
N CYS A 122 -9.95 13.03 6.10
CA CYS A 122 -8.50 12.91 6.11
C CYS A 122 -7.87 13.97 5.22
N LYS A 123 -7.00 14.81 5.79
CA LYS A 123 -6.26 15.85 5.05
C LYS A 123 -4.98 15.36 4.37
N GLU A 124 -4.63 14.09 4.60
CA GLU A 124 -3.42 13.48 4.05
C GLU A 124 -3.70 12.74 2.75
N CYS A 125 -4.75 11.93 2.71
CA CYS A 125 -5.12 11.15 1.51
C CYS A 125 -6.25 11.77 0.69
N SER A 126 -6.66 13.00 1.01
CA SER A 126 -7.76 13.70 0.34
C SER A 126 -7.59 15.20 0.53
N CYS A 127 -8.63 16.01 0.28
CA CYS A 127 -8.50 17.47 0.27
C CYS A 127 -7.80 18.02 1.52
N VAL A 128 -6.66 18.69 1.33
CA VAL A 128 -5.83 19.23 2.41
C VAL A 128 -6.55 20.30 3.25
N LYS A 129 -7.55 20.98 2.67
CA LYS A 129 -8.32 22.04 3.33
C LYS A 129 -9.46 21.46 4.17
N CYS A 130 -10.37 20.69 3.58
CA CYS A 130 -11.58 20.20 4.24
C CYS A 130 -11.49 18.74 4.75
N GLY A 131 -10.58 17.94 4.19
CA GLY A 131 -10.41 16.51 4.46
C GLY A 131 -11.55 15.62 3.94
N GLY A 132 -12.51 16.16 3.20
CA GLY A 132 -13.63 15.41 2.64
C GLY A 132 -13.19 14.56 1.45
N LYS A 133 -13.71 13.32 1.37
CA LYS A 133 -13.41 12.34 0.31
C LYS A 133 -14.48 12.30 -0.79
N GLU A 134 -15.34 13.31 -0.81
CA GLU A 134 -16.44 13.44 -1.76
C GLU A 134 -15.92 13.97 -3.10
N GLU A 135 -16.62 13.67 -4.20
CA GLU A 135 -16.33 14.19 -5.55
C GLU A 135 -14.83 14.13 -5.93
N PRO A 136 -14.24 12.91 -6.00
CA PRO A 136 -12.84 12.72 -6.36
C PRO A 136 -12.53 13.22 -7.78
N ASP A 137 -13.54 13.28 -8.65
CA ASP A 137 -13.49 13.82 -10.01
C ASP A 137 -13.31 15.35 -10.04
N LYS A 138 -13.55 16.05 -8.94
CA LYS A 138 -13.33 17.51 -8.81
C LYS A 138 -12.21 17.84 -7.82
N GLN A 139 -11.31 16.88 -7.62
CA GLN A 139 -10.12 17.02 -6.80
C GLN A 139 -8.90 17.16 -7.73
N ILE A 140 -8.05 18.13 -7.46
CA ILE A 140 -6.77 18.33 -8.15
C ILE A 140 -5.61 18.03 -7.21
N VAL A 141 -4.54 17.46 -7.75
CA VAL A 141 -3.31 17.14 -7.01
C VAL A 141 -2.21 18.08 -7.49
N CYS A 142 -1.43 18.61 -6.54
CA CYS A 142 -0.25 19.40 -6.86
C CYS A 142 0.90 18.49 -7.29
N ASP A 143 1.54 18.78 -8.42
CA ASP A 143 2.68 17.98 -8.92
C ASP A 143 3.95 18.11 -8.06
N GLU A 144 4.07 19.15 -7.24
CA GLU A 144 5.25 19.36 -6.37
C GLU A 144 5.09 18.72 -5.00
N CYS A 145 3.95 18.91 -4.33
CA CYS A 145 3.75 18.45 -2.95
C CYS A 145 2.81 17.26 -2.82
N GLU A 146 2.28 16.75 -3.93
CA GLU A 146 1.36 15.60 -4.03
C GLU A 146 0.07 15.75 -3.18
N CYS A 147 -0.17 16.93 -2.62
CA CYS A 147 -1.34 17.21 -1.81
C CYS A 147 -2.55 17.46 -2.70
N ALA A 148 -3.66 16.80 -2.37
CA ALA A 148 -4.89 16.97 -3.10
C ALA A 148 -5.76 18.10 -2.54
N SER A 149 -6.53 18.77 -3.39
CA SER A 149 -7.47 19.84 -3.03
C SER A 149 -8.70 19.79 -3.91
N HIS A 150 -9.89 20.04 -3.36
CA HIS A 150 -11.06 20.31 -4.21
C HIS A 150 -10.92 21.65 -4.90
N ILE A 151 -11.43 21.75 -6.13
CA ILE A 151 -11.41 23.00 -6.90
C ILE A 151 -12.07 24.17 -6.15
N TRP A 152 -13.14 23.92 -5.38
CA TRP A 152 -13.82 24.96 -4.58
C TRP A 152 -13.19 25.24 -3.22
N CYS A 153 -12.28 24.37 -2.76
CA CYS A 153 -11.57 24.58 -1.49
C CYS A 153 -10.30 25.42 -1.68
N LEU A 154 -9.91 25.72 -2.92
CA LEU A 154 -8.83 26.63 -3.25
C LEU A 154 -9.24 28.08 -2.99
N ASP A 155 -8.25 28.95 -2.84
CA ASP A 155 -8.43 30.39 -2.69
C ASP A 155 -7.54 31.11 -3.72
N PRO A 156 -8.10 31.69 -4.80
CA PRO A 156 -9.53 31.67 -5.15
C PRO A 156 -10.03 30.28 -5.60
N PRO A 157 -11.33 29.97 -5.44
CA PRO A 157 -11.96 28.76 -5.97
C PRO A 157 -11.83 28.67 -7.50
N LEU A 158 -11.55 27.47 -8.02
CA LEU A 158 -11.58 27.18 -9.46
C LEU A 158 -12.99 26.71 -9.88
N GLU A 159 -13.47 27.20 -11.02
CA GLU A 159 -14.76 26.78 -11.60
C GLU A 159 -14.65 25.43 -12.32
N GLU A 160 -13.51 25.17 -12.97
CA GLU A 160 -13.23 23.96 -13.72
C GLU A 160 -11.81 23.46 -13.41
N LEU A 161 -11.57 22.17 -13.63
CA LEU A 161 -10.22 21.63 -13.58
C LEU A 161 -9.37 22.25 -14.70
N PRO A 162 -8.10 22.61 -14.42
CA PRO A 162 -7.20 23.12 -15.43
C PRO A 162 -6.98 22.07 -16.53
N GLN A 163 -6.90 22.54 -17.77
CA GLN A 163 -6.65 21.69 -18.95
C GLN A 163 -5.17 21.33 -19.13
N SER A 164 -4.29 22.00 -18.37
CA SER A 164 -2.86 21.70 -18.34
C SER A 164 -2.64 20.36 -17.67
N ASP A 165 -1.70 19.57 -18.20
CA ASP A 165 -1.25 18.33 -17.58
C ASP A 165 -0.56 18.59 -16.23
N GLU A 166 0.04 19.78 -16.06
CA GLU A 166 0.68 20.20 -14.81
C GLU A 166 -0.14 21.26 -14.05
N TRP A 167 -0.24 21.10 -12.73
CA TRP A 167 -0.81 22.09 -11.82
C TRP A 167 -0.08 22.12 -10.48
N TYR A 168 0.12 23.34 -9.99
CA TYR A 168 0.79 23.61 -8.73
C TYR A 168 -0.14 24.39 -7.79
N CYS A 169 -0.21 23.98 -6.53
CA CYS A 169 -1.02 24.67 -5.53
C CYS A 169 -0.44 26.07 -5.22
N PRO A 170 -1.25 27.00 -4.65
CA PRO A 170 -0.77 28.33 -4.30
C PRO A 170 0.47 28.32 -3.40
N ASP A 171 0.57 27.34 -2.50
CA ASP A 171 1.70 27.19 -1.59
C ASP A 171 3.00 26.82 -2.34
N CYS A 172 2.91 26.03 -3.42
CA CYS A 172 4.06 25.64 -4.27
C CYS A 172 4.36 26.66 -5.36
N ARG A 173 3.35 27.32 -5.94
CA ARG A 173 3.54 28.38 -6.95
C ARG A 173 4.27 29.59 -6.39
N ASN A 174 4.11 29.88 -5.11
CA ASN A 174 4.72 31.04 -4.47
C ASN A 174 6.20 30.85 -4.10
N ASN A 175 6.80 29.70 -4.42
CA ASN A 175 8.23 29.46 -4.25
C ASN A 175 9.08 29.98 -5.43
N GLY A 176 8.50 30.80 -6.31
CA GLY A 176 9.07 31.29 -7.57
C GLY A 176 9.74 32.68 -7.54
N GLU A 177 9.98 33.30 -6.39
CA GLU A 177 10.85 34.50 -6.31
C GLU A 177 12.36 34.15 -6.25
N GLU A 178 12.76 33.02 -6.84
CA GLU A 178 14.14 32.82 -7.25
C GLU A 178 14.20 32.50 -8.75
N VAL A 179 13.78 33.46 -9.57
CA VAL A 179 14.20 33.52 -10.97
C VAL A 179 15.69 33.81 -10.97
N VAL A 180 16.52 32.76 -10.87
CA VAL A 180 17.94 32.90 -11.22
C VAL A 180 17.98 33.17 -12.73
N LYS A 181 18.17 34.43 -13.10
CA LYS A 181 18.54 34.74 -14.48
C LYS A 181 19.86 34.02 -14.74
N ALA A 182 19.95 33.36 -15.90
CA ALA A 182 21.17 32.71 -16.34
C ALA A 182 22.35 33.68 -16.24
N GLY A 183 23.24 33.47 -15.26
CA GLY A 183 24.48 34.23 -15.10
C GLY A 183 24.73 34.94 -13.77
N GLU A 184 23.79 34.97 -12.82
CA GLU A 184 24.07 35.56 -11.49
C GLU A 184 24.39 34.50 -10.42
N LYS A 185 25.46 34.73 -9.65
CA LYS A 185 26.01 33.80 -8.66
C LYS A 185 25.05 33.64 -7.47
N LEU A 186 24.80 32.39 -7.09
CA LEU A 186 24.14 31.99 -5.84
C LEU A 186 24.77 32.73 -4.65
N LYS A 187 23.97 33.43 -3.85
CA LYS A 187 24.39 33.90 -2.53
C LYS A 187 24.23 32.76 -1.53
N GLU A 188 25.29 32.49 -0.78
CA GLU A 188 25.37 31.41 0.21
C GLU A 188 24.21 31.46 1.21
N SER A 189 23.50 30.34 1.33
CA SER A 189 22.37 30.17 2.25
C SER A 189 22.84 30.12 3.70
N SER A 190 22.43 31.11 4.49
CA SER A 190 22.70 31.23 5.93
C SER A 190 21.82 30.31 6.79
N LYS A 191 21.68 29.02 6.44
CA LYS A 191 21.00 28.03 7.30
C LYS A 191 21.64 26.64 7.32
N LYS A 192 22.97 26.57 7.27
CA LYS A 192 23.70 25.39 7.78
C LYS A 192 24.47 25.75 9.05
N ALA A 193 24.38 24.84 10.01
CA ALA A 193 25.13 24.75 11.27
C ALA A 193 24.57 25.50 12.50
N LYS A 194 23.46 24.99 13.05
CA LYS A 194 23.36 24.83 14.52
C LYS A 194 23.42 23.34 14.85
N MET A 195 24.62 22.79 14.86
CA MET A 195 24.94 21.55 15.57
C MET A 195 26.06 21.90 16.53
N ALA A 196 25.75 21.90 17.82
CA ALA A 196 26.75 22.01 18.88
C ALA A 196 27.39 20.63 19.07
N SER A 197 28.70 20.53 18.94
CA SER A 197 29.48 19.59 19.75
C SER A 197 30.92 20.06 19.87
N SER A 198 31.39 19.99 21.10
CA SER A 198 32.57 20.66 21.63
C SER A 198 33.83 19.78 21.54
N LYS A 199 34.98 20.47 21.70
CA LYS A 199 36.36 20.01 22.02
C LYS A 199 37.30 19.83 20.81
N PRO A 200 38.64 19.93 20.99
CA PRO A 200 39.44 20.15 22.22
C PRO A 200 40.48 21.29 22.09
N GLN A 201 41.01 21.81 23.20
CA GLN A 201 42.37 22.36 23.22
C GLN A 201 43.09 22.02 24.52
N VAL A 202 44.19 21.27 24.34
CA VAL A 202 45.47 21.16 25.07
C VAL A 202 45.41 20.98 26.59
#